data_AF-A0A957MFC6-F1
#
_entry.id   AF-A0A957MFC6-F1
#
_cell.length_a   1.000
_cell.length_b   1.000
_cell.length_c   1.000
_cell.angle_alpha   90.00
_cell.angle_beta   90.00
_cell.angle_gamma   90.00
#
_symmetry.space_group_name_H-M   'P 1'
#
loop_
_entity.id
_entity.type
_entity.pdbx_description
1 polymer ?
#
loop_
_entity_poly.entity_id
_entity_poly.type
_entity_poly.pdbx_seq_one_letter_code
_entity_poly.pdbx_strand_id
1 'polypeptide(L)'
;VAHVGLTTAGSIGAAVAFTLDEAIDKVMTIAEAGRSVRKDILVICHGGPFDEPESVVDALARMPGIDGFFGASSIERLPTERAIRGQVEAFKAAKLA
;
A
#
# COMPACT_ATOMS: atom_id res chain seq x y z
N VAL A 1 6.44 -3.92 11.94
CA VAL A 1 5.69 -3.70 10.70
C VAL A 1 4.88 -4.95 10.41
N ALA A 2 3.56 -4.82 10.27
CA ALA A 2 2.69 -5.90 9.84
C ALA A 2 2.67 -5.94 8.30
N HIS A 3 3.49 -6.82 7.73
CA HIS A 3 3.64 -6.95 6.28
C HIS A 3 2.73 -8.05 5.74
N VAL A 4 1.87 -7.72 4.77
CA VAL A 4 0.87 -8.64 4.21
C VAL A 4 1.15 -9.04 2.75
N GLY A 5 2.43 -9.24 2.42
CA GLY A 5 2.86 -9.68 1.08
C GLY A 5 3.11 -8.54 0.09
N LEU A 6 3.39 -8.89 -1.16
CA LEU A 6 3.82 -7.95 -2.21
C LEU A 6 2.68 -7.02 -2.65
N THR A 7 3.01 -5.78 -3.01
CA THR A 7 2.07 -4.77 -3.52
C THR A 7 1.54 -5.13 -4.91
N THR A 8 0.24 -4.97 -5.14
CA THR A 8 -0.47 -5.38 -6.36
C THR A 8 -0.48 -4.38 -7.51
N ALA A 9 -0.40 -3.07 -7.23
CA ALA A 9 -0.52 -2.05 -8.25
C ALA A 9 0.75 -1.78 -9.07
N GLY A 10 0.55 -1.05 -10.18
CA GLY A 10 1.60 -0.60 -11.10
C GLY A 10 1.84 -1.55 -12.27
N SER A 11 2.87 -1.24 -13.04
CA SER A 11 3.23 -2.03 -14.23
C SER A 11 3.82 -3.41 -13.92
N ILE A 12 4.35 -3.59 -12.70
CA ILE A 12 5.04 -4.80 -12.23
C ILE A 12 4.52 -5.29 -10.87
N GLY A 13 3.27 -4.99 -10.54
CA GLY A 13 2.65 -5.41 -9.29
C GLY A 13 2.45 -6.93 -9.20
N ALA A 14 2.28 -7.45 -7.99
CA ALA A 14 2.01 -8.85 -7.76
C ALA A 14 0.64 -9.25 -8.34
N ALA A 15 0.58 -10.42 -8.99
CA ALA A 15 -0.66 -10.93 -9.59
C ALA A 15 -1.64 -11.54 -8.57
N VAL A 16 -1.14 -11.88 -7.38
CA VAL A 16 -1.93 -12.50 -6.31
C VAL A 16 -1.60 -11.78 -5.01
N ALA A 17 -2.63 -11.34 -4.31
CA ALA A 17 -2.54 -10.81 -2.96
C ALA A 17 -3.81 -11.13 -2.18
N PHE A 18 -3.78 -10.86 -0.89
CA PHE A 18 -4.96 -10.84 -0.06
C PHE A 18 -5.99 -9.83 -0.59
N THR A 19 -7.26 -10.13 -0.37
CA THR A 19 -8.31 -9.12 -0.35
C THR A 19 -8.03 -8.08 0.74
N LEU A 20 -8.67 -6.91 0.66
CA LEU A 20 -8.52 -5.87 1.67
C LEU A 20 -8.90 -6.38 3.07
N ASP A 21 -9.98 -7.15 3.17
CA ASP A 21 -10.48 -7.71 4.41
C ASP A 21 -9.50 -8.72 5.02
N GLU A 22 -8.98 -9.66 4.21
CA GLU A 22 -7.96 -10.62 4.66
C GLU A 22 -6.67 -9.93 5.11
N ALA A 23 -6.26 -8.85 4.42
CA ALA A 23 -5.11 -8.07 4.79
C ALA A 23 -5.31 -7.36 6.13
N ILE A 24 -6.49 -6.76 6.35
CA ILE A 24 -6.88 -6.13 7.62
C ILE A 24 -6.82 -7.14 8.77
N ASP A 25 -7.45 -8.31 8.59
CA ASP A 25 -7.47 -9.36 9.62
C ASP A 25 -6.06 -9.83 9.98
N LYS A 26 -5.18 -9.98 8.99
CA LYS A 26 -3.77 -10.33 9.20
C LYS A 26 -3.02 -9.23 9.96
N VAL A 27 -3.21 -7.96 9.61
CA VAL A 27 -2.56 -6.85 10.33
C VAL A 27 -2.98 -6.83 11.79
N MET A 28 -4.29 -6.95 12.07
CA MET A 28 -4.80 -6.94 13.44
C MET A 28 -4.29 -8.13 14.25
N THR A 29 -4.23 -9.32 13.65
CA THR A 29 -3.65 -10.52 14.27
C THR A 29 -2.18 -10.32 14.65
N ILE A 30 -1.38 -9.74 13.75
CA ILE A 30 0.04 -9.45 14.01
C ILE A 30 0.19 -8.39 15.11
N ALA A 31 -0.66 -7.36 15.09
CA ALA A 31 -0.64 -6.30 16.10
C ALA A 31 -0.97 -6.84 17.49
N GLU A 32 -1.99 -7.68 17.61
CA GLU A 32 -2.36 -8.35 18.86
C GLU A 32 -1.22 -9.21 19.39
N ALA A 33 -0.61 -10.06 18.53
CA ALA A 33 0.51 -10.91 18.91
C ALA A 33 1.70 -10.09 19.46
N GLY A 34 2.06 -8.99 18.79
CA GLY A 34 3.13 -8.11 19.27
C GLY A 34 2.79 -7.43 20.59
N ARG A 35 1.54 -6.96 20.75
CA ARG A 35 1.06 -6.30 21.97
C ARG A 35 0.92 -7.23 23.17
N SER A 36 0.73 -8.53 22.92
CA SER A 36 0.74 -9.56 23.96
C SER A 36 2.10 -9.65 24.69
N VAL A 37 3.19 -9.33 23.98
CA VAL A 37 4.56 -9.32 24.52
C VAL A 37 4.90 -7.96 25.11
N ARG A 38 4.55 -6.87 24.40
CA ARG A 38 4.82 -5.50 24.84
C ARG A 38 3.69 -4.56 24.40
N LYS A 39 2.94 -4.05 25.38
CA LYS A 39 1.66 -3.35 25.16
C LYS A 39 1.78 -2.02 24.40
N ASP A 40 2.92 -1.34 24.49
CA ASP A 40 3.15 0.01 23.98
C ASP A 40 3.86 0.05 22.62
N ILE A 41 3.96 -1.08 21.91
CA ILE A 41 4.54 -1.06 20.57
C ILE A 41 3.65 -0.32 19.57
N LEU A 42 4.32 0.48 18.74
CA LEU A 42 3.73 1.01 17.53
C LEU A 42 3.71 -0.08 16.45
N VAL A 43 2.57 -0.22 15.78
CA VAL A 43 2.37 -1.15 14.69
C VAL A 43 1.89 -0.37 13.46
N ILE A 44 2.63 -0.51 12.36
CA ILE A 44 2.27 0.06 11.07
C ILE A 44 2.05 -1.07 10.05
N CYS A 45 1.14 -0.87 9.10
CA CYS A 45 0.82 -1.82 8.04
C CYS A 45 1.63 -1.57 6.76
N HIS A 46 1.82 -2.61 5.95
CA HIS A 46 2.54 -2.54 4.67
C HIS A 46 2.20 -3.71 3.72
N GLY A 47 2.17 -3.43 2.42
CA GLY A 47 2.12 -4.46 1.38
C GLY A 47 0.70 -4.94 1.05
N GLY A 48 0.61 -5.96 0.18
CA GLY A 48 -0.66 -6.48 -0.32
C GLY A 48 -1.52 -5.39 -0.97
N PRO A 49 -2.81 -5.27 -0.60
CA PRO A 49 -3.74 -4.30 -1.17
C PRO A 49 -3.56 -2.86 -0.61
N PHE A 50 -2.56 -2.59 0.23
CA PHE A 50 -2.25 -1.26 0.75
C PHE A 50 -1.37 -0.48 -0.25
N ASP A 51 -1.90 -0.15 -1.42
CA ASP A 51 -1.13 0.34 -2.57
C ASP A 51 -1.43 1.78 -3.02
N GLU A 52 -2.65 2.27 -2.84
CA GLU A 52 -3.05 3.66 -3.13
C GLU A 52 -3.67 4.33 -1.88
N PRO A 53 -3.68 5.68 -1.81
CA PRO A 53 -4.17 6.41 -0.65
C PRO A 53 -5.60 6.01 -0.22
N GLU A 54 -6.51 5.79 -1.17
CA GLU A 54 -7.90 5.43 -0.91
C GLU A 54 -8.00 4.10 -0.16
N SER A 55 -7.32 3.06 -0.65
CA SER A 55 -7.28 1.74 -0.04
C SER A 55 -6.63 1.76 1.36
N VAL A 56 -5.56 2.55 1.51
CA VAL A 56 -4.86 2.69 2.80
C VAL A 56 -5.73 3.41 3.83
N VAL A 57 -6.40 4.50 3.44
CA VAL A 57 -7.28 5.27 4.34
C VAL A 57 -8.48 4.43 4.76
N ASP A 58 -9.12 3.71 3.84
CA ASP A 58 -10.21 2.78 4.18
C ASP A 58 -9.74 1.71 5.18
N ALA A 59 -8.58 1.09 4.92
CA ALA A 59 -8.03 0.07 5.80
C ALA A 59 -7.72 0.61 7.20
N LEU A 60 -7.06 1.77 7.31
CA LEU A 60 -6.71 2.36 8.60
C LEU A 60 -7.96 2.71 9.43
N ALA A 61 -9.04 3.18 8.79
CA ALA A 61 -10.31 3.42 9.47
C ALA A 61 -10.92 2.15 10.07
N ARG A 62 -10.59 0.98 9.51
CA ARG A 62 -11.07 -0.35 9.92
C ARG A 62 -10.11 -1.08 10.86
N MET A 63 -8.94 -0.51 11.15
CA MET A 63 -7.91 -1.09 11.99
C MET A 63 -7.58 -0.20 13.20
N PRO A 64 -8.51 -0.04 14.15
CA PRO A 64 -8.31 0.83 15.30
C PRO A 64 -7.06 0.43 16.10
N GLY A 65 -6.22 1.43 16.38
CA GLY A 65 -4.95 1.23 17.06
C GLY A 65 -3.81 0.75 16.16
N ILE A 66 -3.93 0.74 14.84
CA ILE A 66 -2.76 0.71 13.95
C ILE A 66 -2.24 2.14 13.79
N ASP A 67 -0.93 2.33 13.96
CA ASP A 67 -0.28 3.63 14.13
C ASP A 67 0.13 4.28 12.81
N GLY A 68 -0.16 3.62 11.68
CA GLY A 68 0.06 4.20 10.36
C GLY A 68 0.39 3.17 9.29
N PHE A 69 0.90 3.69 8.17
CA PHE A 69 1.25 2.94 6.97
C PHE A 69 2.70 3.20 6.59
N PHE A 70 3.41 2.13 6.23
CA PHE A 70 4.77 2.21 5.67
C PHE A 70 4.69 2.08 4.14
N GLY A 71 4.87 3.20 3.44
CA GLY A 71 4.84 3.23 1.98
C GLY A 71 6.23 3.03 1.35
N ALA A 72 6.27 2.29 0.24
CA ALA A 72 7.44 2.14 -0.62
C ALA A 72 7.02 2.32 -2.08
N SER A 73 6.67 1.24 -2.78
CA SER A 73 6.16 1.29 -4.16
C SER A 73 5.03 2.31 -4.35
N SER A 74 4.11 2.40 -3.39
CA SER A 74 2.99 3.35 -3.38
C SER A 74 3.41 4.82 -3.32
N ILE A 75 4.61 5.12 -2.79
CA ILE A 75 5.13 6.47 -2.61
C ILE A 75 6.07 6.87 -3.74
N GLU A 76 6.94 5.98 -4.19
CA GLU A 76 7.93 6.31 -5.21
C GLU A 76 7.59 5.76 -6.60
N ARG A 77 7.25 4.47 -6.74
CA ARG A 77 7.17 3.80 -8.04
C ARG A 77 5.89 4.14 -8.78
N LEU A 78 4.74 3.89 -8.14
CA LEU A 78 3.43 4.10 -8.77
C LEU A 78 3.20 5.53 -9.27
N PRO A 79 3.45 6.59 -8.44
CA PRO A 79 3.28 7.96 -8.93
C PRO A 79 4.30 8.30 -10.03
N THR A 80 5.55 7.82 -9.94
CA THR A 80 6.58 8.06 -10.96
C THR A 80 6.22 7.40 -12.29
N GLU A 81 5.78 6.14 -12.28
CA GLU A 81 5.34 5.41 -13.49
C GLU A 81 4.24 6.18 -14.21
N ARG A 82 3.22 6.65 -13.49
CA ARG A 82 2.12 7.45 -14.06
C ARG A 82 2.62 8.77 -14.64
N ALA A 83 3.44 9.52 -13.90
CA ALA A 83 3.92 10.83 -14.31
C ALA A 83 4.81 10.76 -15.55
N ILE A 84 5.79 9.84 -15.56
CA ILE A 84 6.70 9.67 -16.71
C ILE A 84 5.93 9.24 -17.95
N ARG A 85 5.04 8.25 -17.82
CA ARG A 85 4.22 7.78 -18.93
C ARG A 85 3.36 8.90 -19.53
N GLY A 86 2.64 9.64 -18.68
CA GLY A 86 1.78 10.74 -19.12
C GLY A 86 2.56 11.83 -19.86
N GLN A 87 3.77 12.15 -19.39
CA GLN A 87 4.63 13.15 -20.05
C GLN A 87 5.05 12.70 -21.46
N VAL A 88 5.45 11.43 -21.62
CA VAL A 88 5.83 10.87 -22.92
C VAL A 88 4.62 10.85 -23.87
N GLU A 89 3.46 10.42 -23.39
CA GLU A 89 2.21 10.43 -24.17
C GLU A 89 1.85 11.84 -24.64
N ALA A 90 2.03 12.87 -23.79
CA ALA A 90 1.79 14.27 -24.16
C ALA A 90 2.72 14.76 -25.28
N PHE A 91 4.03 14.46 -25.21
CA PHE A 91 4.96 14.80 -26.31
C PHE A 91 4.63 14.06 -27.60
N LYS A 92 4.23 12.79 -27.50
CA LYS A 92 3.84 11.97 -28.66
C LYS A 92 2.57 12.47 -29.35
N ALA A 93 1.69 13.14 -28.61
CA ALA A 93 0.44 13.71 -29.13
C ALA A 93 0.62 15.10 -29.78
N ALA A 94 1.76 15.76 -29.57
CA ALA A 94 2.01 17.07 -30.16
C ALA A 94 2.09 17.00 -31.69
N LYS A 95 1.41 17.92 -32.39
CA LYS A 95 1.57 18.08 -33.83
C LYS A 95 2.88 18.81 -34.12
N LEU A 96 3.67 18.24 -35.03
CA LEU A 96 4.85 18.91 -35.57
C LEU A 96 4.41 19.96 -36.60
N ALA A 97 5.16 21.07 -36.68
CA ALA A 97 4.97 22.12 -37.67
C ALA A 97 5.36 21.64 -39.08
#